data_AF-A0A059D1C0-F1
#
_entry.id   AF-A0A059D1C0-F1
#
_cell.length_a   1.000
_cell.length_b   1.000
_cell.length_c   1.000
_cell.angle_alpha   90.00
_cell.angle_beta   90.00
_cell.angle_gamma   90.00
#
_symmetry.space_group_name_H-M   'P 1'
#
loop_
_entity.id
_entity.type
_entity.pdbx_description
1 polymer ?
#
loop_
_entity_poly.entity_id
_entity_poly.type
_entity_poly.pdbx_seq_one_letter_code
_entity_poly.pdbx_strand_id
1 'polypeptide(L)' 'ISLWDAIIPSKEHAKFSIHTTNKYRLTDQGSNLRGKEFNLTLHWHVMPKTGKMFADKIVMTGYHLPEDYR' A
#
# COMPACT_ATOMS: atom_id res chain seq x y z
N ILE A 1 -2.43 7.48 -4.58
CA ILE A 1 -1.28 7.85 -3.70
C ILE A 1 -0.57 6.56 -3.31
N SER A 2 0.77 6.52 -3.37
CA SER A 2 1.54 5.36 -2.93
C SER A 2 1.95 5.55 -1.48
N LEU A 3 1.60 4.56 -0.63
CA LEU A 3 1.82 4.63 0.81
C LEU A 3 3.18 4.11 1.27
N TRP A 4 3.87 3.40 0.39
CA TRP A 4 5.19 2.84 0.63
C TRP A 4 5.61 2.11 -0.64
N ASP A 5 6.92 2.05 -0.87
CA ASP A 5 7.54 1.26 -1.94
C ASP A 5 8.88 0.74 -1.40
N ALA A 6 9.10 -0.57 -1.48
CA ALA A 6 10.40 -1.16 -1.20
C ALA A 6 10.63 -2.46 -1.96
N ILE A 7 11.91 -2.77 -2.13
CA ILE A 7 12.37 -4.04 -2.66
C ILE A 7 12.51 -5.04 -1.51
N ILE A 8 11.76 -6.13 -1.58
CA ILE A 8 11.88 -7.25 -0.65
C ILE A 8 12.82 -8.29 -1.30
N PRO A 9 14.05 -8.49 -0.79
CA PRO A 9 15.06 -9.28 -1.49
C PRO A 9 14.81 -10.80 -1.41
N SER A 10 14.07 -11.26 -0.39
CA SER A 10 13.76 -12.69 -0.23
C SER A 10 12.43 -12.90 0.51
N LYS A 11 11.84 -14.09 0.35
CA LYS A 11 10.51 -14.42 0.90
C LYS A 11 10.48 -14.37 2.42
N GLU A 12 11.60 -14.66 3.07
CA GLU A 12 11.74 -14.66 4.54
C GLU A 12 11.61 -13.25 5.12
N HIS A 13 11.88 -12.22 4.31
CA HIS A 13 11.75 -10.81 4.66
C HIS A 13 10.37 -10.23 4.28
N ALA A 14 9.48 -11.02 3.67
CA ALA A 14 8.13 -10.58 3.27
C ALA A 14 7.16 -10.53 4.47
N LYS A 15 7.48 -9.74 5.49
CA LYS A 15 6.59 -9.48 6.62
C LYS A 15 5.81 -8.21 6.33
N PHE A 16 4.48 -8.26 6.38
CA PHE A 16 3.62 -7.07 6.18
C PHE A 16 3.47 -6.19 7.42
N SER A 17 4.02 -6.62 8.56
CA SER A 17 4.19 -5.78 9.74
C SER A 17 5.52 -5.04 9.63
N ILE A 18 5.54 -3.99 8.81
CA ILE A 18 6.69 -3.10 8.68
C ILE A 18 6.34 -1.73 9.26
N HIS A 19 7.21 -1.20 10.11
CA HIS A 19 7.21 0.22 10.42
C HIS A 19 8.14 0.90 9.43
N THR A 20 7.58 1.62 8.46
CA THR A 20 8.36 2.27 7.40
C THR A 20 8.05 3.75 7.34
N THR A 21 9.09 4.57 7.22
CA THR A 21 8.94 5.98 6.88
C THR A 21 8.53 6.09 5.42
N ASN A 22 7.38 6.71 5.17
CA ASN A 22 6.90 6.98 3.81
C ASN A 22 7.24 8.42 3.40
N LYS A 23 7.77 8.58 2.18
CA LYS A 23 8.03 9.88 1.55
C LYS A 23 6.78 10.75 1.43
N TYR A 24 5.60 10.15 1.25
CA TYR A 24 4.32 10.83 1.08
C TYR A 24 3.31 10.40 2.15
N ARG A 25 3.17 11.19 3.22
CA ARG A 25 2.15 10.92 4.25
C ARG A 25 0.77 10.76 3.61
N LEU A 26 0.02 9.74 4.03
CA LEU A 26 -1.40 9.66 3.73
C LEU A 26 -2.11 10.71 4.58
N THR A 27 -2.20 11.91 4.04
CA THR A 27 -2.94 13.00 4.64
C THR A 27 -4.18 13.24 3.80
N ASP A 28 -5.34 13.25 4.44
CA ASP A 28 -6.57 13.67 3.79
C ASP A 28 -6.57 15.21 3.66
N GLN A 29 -5.99 15.69 2.57
CA GLN A 29 -5.91 17.13 2.28
C GLN A 29 -7.31 17.68 2.02
N GLY A 30 -7.73 18.61 2.88
CA GLY A 30 -9.04 19.25 2.76
C GLY A 30 -10.22 18.36 3.12
N SER A 31 -10.00 17.29 3.91
CA SER A 31 -11.08 16.43 4.43
C SER A 31 -11.90 15.71 3.35
N ASN A 32 -11.28 15.43 2.20
CA ASN A 32 -11.92 14.90 1.01
C ASN A 32 -12.21 13.40 1.09
N LEU A 33 -11.58 12.66 2.00
CA LEU A 33 -11.76 11.21 2.18
C LEU A 33 -12.68 10.88 3.38
N ARG A 34 -13.08 11.89 4.19
CA ARG A 34 -14.06 11.72 5.27
C ARG A 34 -15.38 11.15 4.76
N GLY A 35 -15.88 10.11 5.44
CA GLY A 35 -17.14 9.46 5.11
C GLY A 35 -17.17 8.80 3.72
N LYS A 36 -16.02 8.71 3.03
CA LYS A 36 -15.91 8.03 1.74
C LYS A 36 -15.33 6.66 1.91
N GLU A 37 -15.94 5.71 1.22
CA GLU A 37 -15.38 4.39 0.99
C GLU A 37 -14.23 4.49 -0.02
N PHE A 38 -13.10 3.87 0.30
CA PHE A 38 -11.98 3.73 -0.61
C PHE A 38 -11.37 2.34 -0.53
N ASN A 39 -10.65 1.99 -1.59
CA ASN A 39 -9.95 0.72 -1.68
C ASN A 39 -8.46 0.94 -1.52
N LEU A 40 -7.81 0.06 -0.77
CA LEU A 40 -6.36 -0.02 -0.70
C LEU A 40 -5.90 -1.13 -1.64
N THR A 41 -5.04 -0.80 -2.60
CA THR A 41 -4.49 -1.78 -3.53
C THR A 41 -3.02 -1.97 -3.24
N LEU A 42 -2.64 -3.19 -2.86
CA LEU A 42 -1.25 -3.63 -2.84
C LEU A 42 -0.92 -4.16 -4.24
N HIS A 43 0.15 -3.66 -4.85
CA HIS A 43 0.64 -4.11 -6.14
C HIS A 43 2.14 -4.37 -6.02
N TRP A 44 2.62 -5.48 -6.56
CA TRP A 44 4.04 -5.83 -6.51
C TRP A 44 4.50 -6.50 -7.80
N HIS A 45 5.80 -6.40 -8.05
CA HIS A 45 6.48 -7.11 -9.11
C HIS A 45 7.42 -8.15 -8.52
N VAL A 46 7.48 -9.32 -9.13
CA VAL A 46 8.46 -10.35 -8.82
C VAL A 46 9.44 -10.47 -9.98
N MET A 47 10.71 -10.24 -9.68
CA MET A 47 11.82 -10.38 -10.61
C MET A 47 12.52 -11.71 -10.37
N PRO A 48 12.26 -12.76 -11.17
CA PRO A 48 13.02 -14.00 -11.06
C PRO A 48 14.46 -13.80 -11.58
N LYS A 49 15.41 -14.64 -11.12
CA LYS A 49 16.78 -14.63 -11.65
C LYS A 49 16.85 -14.95 -13.14
N THR A 50 15.89 -15.76 -13.62
CA THR A 50 15.74 -16.16 -15.03
C THR A 50 14.26 -16.22 -15.39
N GLY A 51 13.90 -15.79 -16.60
CA GLY A 51 12.52 -15.83 -17.10
C GLY A 51 11.84 -14.46 -17.09
N LYS A 52 10.50 -14.46 -17.20
CA LYS A 52 9.71 -13.22 -17.30
C LYS A 52 9.33 -12.71 -15.91
N MET A 53 9.42 -11.39 -15.75
CA MET A 53 8.79 -10.68 -14.64
C MET A 53 7.29 -10.97 -14.60
N PHE A 54 6.75 -11.10 -13.40
CA PHE A 54 5.31 -11.13 -13.19
C PHE A 54 4.90 -10.08 -12.16
N ALA A 55 3.67 -9.61 -12.30
CA ALA A 55 3.07 -8.63 -11.43
C ALA A 55 1.79 -9.21 -10.84
N ASP A 56 1.49 -8.85 -9.61
CA ASP A 56 0.25 -9.25 -8.95
C ASP A 56 -0.27 -8.10 -8.08
N LYS A 57 -1.56 -8.14 -7.76
CA LYS A 57 -2.22 -7.16 -6.92
C LYS A 57 -3.30 -7.78 -6.05
N ILE A 58 -3.46 -7.21 -4.86
CA ILE A 58 -4.60 -7.46 -3.98
C ILE A 58 -5.31 -6.13 -3.77
N VAL A 59 -6.62 -6.13 -4.04
CA VAL A 59 -7.50 -5.01 -3.72
C VAL A 59 -8.20 -5.33 -2.41
N MET A 60 -7.98 -4.50 -1.41
CA MET A 60 -8.65 -4.56 -0.12
C MET A 60 -9.71 -3.46 -0.09
N THR A 61 -10.97 -3.84 0.14
CA THR A 61 -12.14 -2.96 0.05
C THR A 61 -12.75 -2.69 1.42
N GLY A 62 -13.64 -1.69 1.52
CA GLY A 62 -14.40 -1.41 2.74
C GLY A 62 -13.63 -0.57 3.77
N TYR A 63 -12.64 0.20 3.30
CA TYR A 63 -11.97 1.18 4.16
C TYR A 63 -12.70 2.50 4.07
N HIS A 64 -12.93 3.10 5.22
CA HIS A 64 -13.37 4.48 5.33
C HIS A 64 -12.54 5.18 6.39
N LEU A 65 -12.34 6.49 6.21
CA LEU A 65 -11.83 7.32 7.31
C LEU A 65 -12.99 7.63 8.26
N PRO A 66 -12.71 7.80 9.57
CA PRO A 66 -13.70 8.32 10.49
C PRO A 66 -14.12 9.74 10.06
N GLU A 67 -15.34 10.12 10.44
CA GLU A 67 -15.91 11.42 10.15
C GLU A 67 -15.08 12.57 10.73
N ASP A 68 -14.43 12.31 11.88
CA ASP A 68 -13.47 13.20 12.49
C ASP A 68 -12.18 12.44 12.87
N TYR A 69 -11.03 13.05 12.55
CA TYR A 69 -9.71 12.63 13.01
C TYR A 69 -8.96 13.87 13.53
N ARG A 70 -8.18 13.68 14.61
CA ARG A 70 -7.43 14.73 15.33
C ARG A 70 -6.19 15.21 14.58
#